data_AF-A0A077Q044-F1
#
_entry.id   AF-A0A077Q044-F1
#
_cell.length_a   1.000
_cell.length_b   1.000
_cell.length_c   1.000
_cell.angle_alpha   90.00
_cell.angle_beta   90.00
_cell.angle_gamma   90.00
#
_symmetry.space_group_name_H-M   'P 1'
#
loop_
_entity.id
_entity.type
_entity.pdbx_description
1 polymer ?
#
loop_
_entity_poly.entity_id
_entity_poly.type
_entity_poly.pdbx_seq_one_letter_code
_entity_poly.pdbx_strand_id
1 'polypeptide(L)'
;MQKDDLIMLDSPALSAAFPGKKTLERVFLGFLIAHTAAQLCGEYREEYWVGQDTPGQLTYLVPTSAATYSVYLPDYGLRVTLSADAFGLAVTTAVYARLAALDDPDKEAFRYDELREYGRQHPEAAPIHAVLALDAKTSDKRLSPALVRSVNNNNNHH
;
A
#
# COMPACT_ATOMS: atom_id res chain seq x y z
N MET A 1 -24.69 21.71 0.73
CA MET A 1 -24.16 20.36 1.00
C MET A 1 -22.66 20.44 0.74
N GLN A 2 -21.87 20.62 1.80
CA GLN A 2 -20.42 20.73 1.71
C GLN A 2 -19.82 19.39 1.30
N LYS A 3 -18.73 19.46 0.55
CA LYS A 3 -18.19 18.42 -0.32
C LYS A 3 -17.10 17.63 0.40
N ASP A 4 -17.36 17.31 1.66
CA ASP A 4 -16.54 16.54 2.58
C ASP A 4 -17.44 15.34 2.95
N ASP A 5 -17.14 14.09 2.58
CA ASP A 5 -16.64 13.11 3.57
C ASP A 5 -16.50 11.71 2.92
N LEU A 6 -16.07 11.63 1.66
CA LEU A 6 -15.66 10.37 1.04
C LEU A 6 -14.29 10.56 0.37
N ILE A 7 -13.33 11.03 1.17
CA ILE A 7 -11.98 11.39 0.77
C ILE A 7 -11.32 10.13 0.17
N MET A 8 -11.15 10.12 -1.15
CA MET A 8 -10.58 9.02 -1.94
C MET A 8 -11.47 7.81 -2.24
N LEU A 9 -12.79 7.89 -2.05
CA LEU A 9 -13.65 6.76 -2.42
C LEU A 9 -14.02 6.83 -3.90
N ASP A 10 -13.48 5.86 -4.66
CA ASP A 10 -13.61 5.73 -6.11
C ASP A 10 -13.06 6.92 -6.94
N SER A 11 -11.81 7.33 -6.68
CA SER A 11 -11.16 8.43 -7.40
C SER A 11 -10.52 8.01 -8.74
N PRO A 12 -10.39 8.95 -9.71
CA PRO A 12 -9.61 8.70 -10.92
C PRO A 12 -8.16 8.31 -10.62
N ALA A 13 -7.57 8.88 -9.57
CA ALA A 13 -6.22 8.56 -9.13
C ALA A 13 -6.10 7.09 -8.70
N LEU A 14 -7.07 6.57 -7.94
CA LEU A 14 -7.11 5.14 -7.59
C LEU A 14 -7.29 4.25 -8.81
N SER A 15 -8.10 4.67 -9.80
CA SER A 15 -8.28 3.88 -11.01
C SER A 15 -7.03 3.86 -11.89
N ALA A 16 -6.25 4.95 -11.91
CA ALA A 16 -4.96 4.99 -12.60
C ALA A 16 -3.91 4.16 -11.85
N ALA A 17 -3.86 4.32 -10.52
CA ALA A 17 -2.92 3.62 -9.66
C ALA A 17 -3.24 2.14 -9.48
N PHE A 18 -4.47 1.67 -9.72
CA PHE A 18 -4.88 0.26 -9.64
C PHE A 18 -5.82 -0.09 -10.81
N PRO A 19 -5.28 -0.25 -12.02
CA PRO A 19 -6.09 -0.43 -13.22
C PRO A 19 -6.81 -1.78 -13.24
N GLY A 20 -8.02 -1.80 -13.77
CA GLY A 20 -8.84 -3.01 -13.91
C GLY A 20 -9.65 -3.41 -12.66
N LYS A 21 -9.53 -2.66 -11.56
CA LYS A 21 -10.32 -2.88 -10.34
C LYS A 21 -11.72 -2.27 -10.46
N LYS A 22 -12.73 -3.01 -10.02
CA LYS A 22 -14.14 -2.58 -9.96
C LYS A 22 -14.32 -1.49 -8.91
N THR A 23 -15.41 -0.73 -9.00
CA THR A 23 -15.72 0.36 -8.03
C THR A 23 -15.63 -0.07 -6.57
N LEU A 24 -16.20 -1.23 -6.20
CA LEU A 24 -16.13 -1.71 -4.82
C LEU A 24 -14.69 -2.07 -4.38
N GLU A 25 -13.91 -2.69 -5.27
CA GLU A 25 -12.50 -2.98 -5.01
C GLU A 25 -11.70 -1.70 -4.84
N ARG A 26 -11.97 -0.67 -5.66
CA ARG A 26 -11.33 0.65 -5.54
C ARG A 26 -11.68 1.35 -4.23
N VAL A 27 -12.91 1.21 -3.75
CA VAL A 27 -13.30 1.68 -2.41
C VAL A 27 -12.46 1.01 -1.32
N PHE A 28 -12.30 -0.33 -1.37
CA PHE A 28 -11.46 -1.06 -0.41
C PHE A 28 -9.97 -0.67 -0.53
N LEU A 29 -9.47 -0.46 -1.74
CA LEU A 29 -8.11 0.03 -1.97
C LEU A 29 -7.92 1.41 -1.36
N GLY A 30 -8.94 2.26 -1.42
CA GLY A 30 -8.92 3.55 -0.76
C GLY A 30 -8.67 3.45 0.74
N PHE A 31 -9.43 2.58 1.41
CA PHE A 31 -9.23 2.28 2.82
C PHE A 31 -7.86 1.64 3.09
N LEU A 32 -7.38 0.76 2.22
CA LEU A 32 -6.11 0.07 2.40
C LEU A 32 -4.92 1.03 2.31
N ILE A 33 -4.95 2.00 1.40
CA ILE A 33 -3.96 3.07 1.30
C ILE A 33 -3.98 3.92 2.57
N ALA A 34 -5.15 4.43 2.99
CA ALA A 34 -5.28 5.25 4.18
C ALA A 34 -4.82 4.51 5.45
N HIS A 35 -5.20 3.23 5.58
CA HIS A 35 -4.76 2.38 6.69
C HIS A 35 -3.24 2.16 6.70
N THR A 36 -2.65 1.92 5.53
CA THR A 36 -1.20 1.72 5.40
C THR A 36 -0.44 3.00 5.74
N ALA A 37 -0.92 4.14 5.27
CA ALA A 37 -0.37 5.45 5.60
C ALA A 37 -0.43 5.72 7.12
N ALA A 38 -1.56 5.44 7.77
CA ALA A 38 -1.73 5.59 9.21
C ALA A 38 -0.85 4.64 10.05
N GLN A 39 -0.60 3.42 9.55
CA GLN A 39 0.32 2.49 10.22
C GLN A 39 1.76 2.99 10.19
N LEU A 40 2.18 3.61 9.08
CA LEU A 40 3.53 4.12 8.90
C LEU A 40 3.73 5.46 9.60
N CYS A 41 2.75 6.35 9.52
CA CYS A 41 2.78 7.69 10.10
C CYS A 41 1.71 7.82 11.18
N GLY A 42 2.11 7.75 12.45
CA GLY A 42 1.15 7.79 13.58
C GLY A 42 0.40 9.12 13.75
N GLU A 43 0.87 10.20 13.12
CA GLU A 43 0.21 11.51 13.09
C GLU A 43 -0.59 11.74 11.80
N TYR A 44 -0.71 10.71 10.96
CA TYR A 44 -1.44 10.78 9.70
C TYR A 44 -2.91 11.13 9.92
N ARG A 45 -3.42 12.01 9.07
CA ARG A 45 -4.83 12.39 9.00
C ARG A 45 -5.37 11.96 7.65
N GLU A 46 -6.67 11.66 7.60
CA GLU A 46 -7.33 11.39 6.33
C GLU A 46 -7.17 12.59 5.39
N GLU A 47 -6.77 12.30 4.15
CA GLU A 47 -6.40 13.33 3.19
C GLU A 47 -6.56 12.85 1.74
N TYR A 48 -6.50 13.81 0.81
CA TYR A 48 -6.54 13.54 -0.62
C TYR A 48 -5.19 13.03 -1.14
N TRP A 49 -5.29 12.08 -2.07
CA TRP A 49 -4.14 11.57 -2.81
C TRP A 49 -4.33 11.81 -4.30
N VAL A 50 -3.24 12.16 -4.96
CA VAL A 50 -3.18 12.38 -6.40
C VAL A 50 -2.35 11.29 -7.07
N GLY A 51 -2.66 11.00 -8.33
CA GLY A 51 -1.86 10.08 -9.13
C GLY A 51 -0.59 10.77 -9.62
N GLN A 52 0.53 10.07 -9.51
CA GLN A 52 1.84 10.47 -10.01
C GLN A 52 2.36 9.39 -10.94
N ASP A 53 2.71 9.76 -12.17
CA ASP A 53 3.15 8.82 -13.20
C ASP A 53 4.66 8.56 -13.10
N THR A 54 5.03 7.30 -13.34
CA THR A 54 6.41 6.87 -13.53
C THR A 54 6.75 6.83 -15.04
N PRO A 55 8.03 6.93 -15.41
CA PRO A 55 8.47 6.79 -16.80
C PRO A 55 8.05 5.47 -17.48
N GLY A 56 7.71 4.43 -16.70
CA GLY A 56 7.27 3.10 -17.16
C GLY A 56 5.76 2.93 -17.34
N GLN A 57 4.97 4.03 -17.35
CA GLN A 57 3.49 4.01 -17.44
C GLN A 57 2.74 3.45 -16.21
N LEU A 58 3.41 3.23 -15.09
CA LEU A 58 2.71 3.01 -13.82
C LEU A 58 2.39 4.32 -13.14
N THR A 59 1.22 4.41 -12.53
CA THR A 59 0.83 5.51 -11.65
C THR A 59 0.90 5.04 -10.20
N TYR A 60 1.47 5.84 -9.31
CA TYR A 60 1.35 5.66 -7.85
C TYR A 60 0.61 6.83 -7.21
N LEU A 61 0.22 6.67 -5.95
CA LEU A 61 -0.52 7.72 -5.23
C LEU A 61 0.43 8.53 -4.36
N VAL A 62 0.22 9.85 -4.32
CA VAL A 62 0.96 10.80 -3.48
C VAL A 62 -0.01 11.59 -2.61
N PRO A 63 0.17 11.65 -1.27
CA PRO A 63 -0.65 12.48 -0.40
C PRO A 63 -0.34 13.97 -0.60
N THR A 64 -1.27 14.85 -0.20
CA THR A 64 -1.23 16.28 -0.58
C THR A 64 -1.23 17.25 0.59
N SER A 65 -1.46 16.78 1.82
CA SER A 65 -1.66 17.64 2.98
C SER A 65 -0.36 18.16 3.59
N ALA A 66 0.74 17.44 3.40
CA ALA A 66 2.05 17.82 3.93
C ALA A 66 3.16 17.57 2.92
N ALA A 67 4.24 18.35 3.01
CA ALA A 67 5.43 18.15 2.19
C ALA A 67 6.25 16.92 2.63
N THR A 68 6.12 16.54 3.91
CA THR A 68 6.90 15.46 4.53
C THR A 68 6.10 14.71 5.57
N TYR A 69 6.38 13.41 5.73
CA TYR A 69 5.71 12.50 6.65
C TYR A 69 6.73 11.81 7.55
N SER A 70 6.45 11.77 8.87
CA SER A 70 7.30 11.07 9.84
C SER A 70 6.89 9.61 9.94
N VAL A 71 7.72 8.73 9.37
CA VAL A 71 7.50 7.29 9.37
C VAL A 71 8.23 6.63 10.52
N TYR A 72 7.51 5.84 11.31
CA TYR A 72 8.11 5.05 12.39
C TYR A 72 8.56 3.69 11.87
N LEU A 73 9.84 3.37 12.04
CA LEU A 73 10.42 2.07 11.70
C LEU A 73 10.62 1.25 12.99
N PRO A 74 9.65 0.41 13.40
CA PRO A 74 9.67 -0.26 14.71
C PRO A 74 10.88 -1.19 14.88
N ASP A 75 11.32 -1.87 13.82
CA ASP A 75 12.48 -2.77 13.85
C ASP A 75 13.78 -2.05 14.24
N TYR A 76 13.84 -0.73 14.04
CA TYR A 76 15.01 0.09 14.33
C TYR A 76 14.75 1.11 15.45
N GLY A 77 13.54 1.16 16.00
CA GLY A 77 13.13 2.14 17.02
C GLY A 77 13.31 3.59 16.60
N LEU A 78 13.27 3.90 15.29
CA LEU A 78 13.67 5.20 14.75
C LEU A 78 12.55 5.80 13.86
N ARG A 79 12.47 7.14 13.83
CA ARG A 79 11.58 7.88 12.93
C ARG A 79 12.35 8.46 11.76
N VAL A 80 11.98 8.08 10.54
CA VAL A 80 12.53 8.65 9.31
C VAL A 80 11.55 9.65 8.75
N THR A 81 12.06 10.73 8.16
CA THR A 81 11.22 11.68 7.41
C THR A 81 11.28 11.30 5.95
N LEU A 82 10.12 11.13 5.33
CA LEU A 82 9.98 10.95 3.88
C LEU A 82 9.32 12.19 3.30
N SER A 83 9.69 12.59 2.08
CA SER A 83 8.86 13.49 1.28
C SER A 83 7.48 12.89 1.01
N ALA A 84 6.49 13.72 0.67
CA ALA A 84 5.18 13.25 0.24
C ALA A 84 5.29 12.24 -0.91
N ASP A 85 6.18 12.50 -1.87
CA ASP A 85 6.43 11.65 -3.03
C ASP A 85 6.97 10.27 -2.61
N ALA A 86 8.04 10.24 -1.80
CA ALA A 86 8.62 9.01 -1.31
C ALA A 86 7.68 8.23 -0.40
N PHE A 87 6.92 8.92 0.45
CA PHE A 87 5.91 8.31 1.31
C PHE A 87 4.80 7.68 0.48
N GLY A 88 4.31 8.40 -0.53
CA GLY A 88 3.26 7.93 -1.42
C GLY A 88 3.68 6.71 -2.24
N LEU A 89 4.90 6.76 -2.78
CA LEU A 89 5.51 5.62 -3.47
C LEU A 89 5.64 4.41 -2.55
N ALA A 90 6.13 4.58 -1.32
CA ALA A 90 6.28 3.49 -0.36
C ALA A 90 4.92 2.88 0.04
N VAL A 91 3.91 3.71 0.32
CA VAL A 91 2.56 3.25 0.68
C VAL A 91 1.92 2.50 -0.49
N THR A 92 1.98 3.05 -1.70
CA THR A 92 1.38 2.41 -2.89
C THR A 92 2.06 1.07 -3.19
N THR A 93 3.40 1.02 -3.11
CA THR A 93 4.17 -0.21 -3.33
C THR A 93 3.86 -1.27 -2.27
N ALA A 94 3.71 -0.89 -0.99
CA ALA A 94 3.30 -1.80 0.08
C ALA A 94 1.90 -2.39 -0.18
N VAL A 95 0.95 -1.57 -0.64
CA VAL A 95 -0.38 -2.07 -1.02
C VAL A 95 -0.30 -3.07 -2.17
N TYR A 96 0.51 -2.80 -3.19
CA TYR A 96 0.75 -3.76 -4.28
C TYR A 96 1.35 -5.09 -3.79
N ALA A 97 2.31 -5.05 -2.85
CA ALA A 97 2.87 -6.25 -2.24
C ALA A 97 1.79 -7.11 -1.57
N ARG A 98 0.86 -6.47 -0.84
CA ARG A 98 -0.25 -7.15 -0.19
C ARG A 98 -1.26 -7.71 -1.20
N LEU A 99 -1.53 -7.00 -2.29
CA LEU A 99 -2.40 -7.49 -3.36
C LEU A 99 -1.78 -8.69 -4.07
N ALA A 100 -0.48 -8.64 -4.39
CA ALA A 100 0.25 -9.75 -5.01
C ALA A 100 0.24 -11.02 -4.14
N ALA A 101 0.14 -10.88 -2.82
CA ALA A 101 0.01 -12.00 -1.89
C ALA A 101 -1.41 -12.59 -1.78
N LEU A 102 -2.45 -11.88 -2.25
CA LEU A 102 -3.86 -12.22 -2.03
C LEU A 102 -4.66 -12.52 -3.31
N ASP A 103 -4.35 -11.86 -4.43
CA ASP A 103 -5.11 -11.85 -5.70
C ASP A 103 -4.25 -12.38 -6.86
N ASP A 104 -4.71 -12.25 -8.13
CA ASP A 104 -3.99 -12.56 -9.38
C ASP A 104 -2.50 -12.17 -9.29
N PRO A 105 -1.63 -13.13 -8.91
CA PRO A 105 -0.33 -12.80 -8.35
C PRO A 105 0.56 -12.23 -9.45
N ASP A 106 0.38 -12.63 -10.69
CA ASP A 106 1.29 -12.28 -11.78
C ASP A 106 1.22 -10.79 -12.14
N LYS A 107 0.01 -10.21 -12.19
CA LYS A 107 -0.14 -8.79 -12.56
C LYS A 107 0.21 -7.84 -11.43
N GLU A 108 -0.21 -8.16 -10.21
CA GLU A 108 0.08 -7.29 -9.07
C GLU A 108 1.51 -7.44 -8.57
N ALA A 109 2.12 -8.63 -8.69
CA ALA A 109 3.55 -8.80 -8.45
C ALA A 109 4.39 -8.02 -9.46
N PHE A 110 4.01 -8.02 -10.75
CA PHE A 110 4.70 -7.22 -11.75
C PHE A 110 4.69 -5.72 -11.39
N ARG A 111 3.53 -5.18 -11.01
CA ARG A 111 3.42 -3.76 -10.59
C ARG A 111 4.18 -3.45 -9.31
N TYR A 112 4.15 -4.38 -8.36
CA TYR A 112 4.98 -4.28 -7.15
C TYR A 112 6.47 -4.20 -7.51
N ASP A 113 6.96 -5.11 -8.35
CA ASP A 113 8.37 -5.19 -8.72
C ASP A 113 8.82 -3.93 -9.50
N GLU A 114 8.00 -3.42 -10.41
CA GLU A 114 8.31 -2.19 -11.14
C GLU A 114 8.35 -0.95 -10.22
N LEU A 115 7.38 -0.77 -9.33
CA LEU A 115 7.41 0.35 -8.37
C LEU A 115 8.54 0.22 -7.36
N ARG A 116 8.87 -1.01 -6.95
CA ARG A 116 10.02 -1.27 -6.08
C ARG A 116 11.34 -0.91 -6.78
N GLU A 117 11.49 -1.25 -8.05
CA GLU A 117 12.68 -0.91 -8.83
C GLU A 117 12.77 0.60 -9.07
N TYR A 118 11.66 1.26 -9.39
CA TYR A 118 11.60 2.72 -9.44
C TYR A 118 12.02 3.36 -8.10
N GLY A 119 11.52 2.83 -6.98
CA GLY A 119 11.88 3.27 -5.64
C GLY A 119 13.36 3.11 -5.29
N ARG A 120 14.09 2.17 -5.90
CA ARG A 120 15.55 2.03 -5.72
C ARG A 120 16.37 3.14 -6.38
N GLN A 121 15.80 3.78 -7.41
CA GLN A 121 16.42 4.87 -8.14
C GLN A 121 16.05 6.25 -7.55
N HIS A 122 15.10 6.27 -6.61
CA HIS A 122 14.63 7.49 -5.95
C HIS A 122 15.72 8.09 -5.04
N PRO A 123 15.84 9.44 -4.93
CA PRO A 123 16.78 10.08 -4.00
C PRO A 123 16.63 9.62 -2.54
N GLU A 124 15.42 9.21 -2.15
CA GLU A 124 15.09 8.65 -0.83
C GLU A 124 14.98 7.11 -0.83
N ALA A 125 15.72 6.41 -1.68
CA ALA A 125 15.65 4.95 -1.83
C ALA A 125 15.88 4.18 -0.51
N ALA A 126 16.84 4.60 0.31
CA ALA A 126 17.18 3.91 1.56
C ALA A 126 15.98 3.85 2.55
N PRO A 127 15.34 4.98 2.91
CA PRO A 127 14.18 4.93 3.78
C PRO A 127 12.94 4.27 3.12
N ILE A 128 12.73 4.42 1.79
CA ILE A 128 11.67 3.67 1.07
C ILE A 128 11.87 2.16 1.25
N HIS A 129 13.09 1.67 1.02
CA HIS A 129 13.41 0.25 1.15
C HIS A 129 13.21 -0.26 2.58
N ALA A 130 13.56 0.54 3.59
CA ALA A 130 13.34 0.19 4.99
C ALA A 130 11.84 0.03 5.31
N VAL A 131 10.99 0.89 4.76
CA VAL A 131 9.53 0.79 4.89
C VAL A 131 9.00 -0.49 4.23
N LEU A 132 9.43 -0.80 3.01
CA LEU A 132 8.96 -1.99 2.29
C LEU A 132 9.40 -3.30 2.97
N ALA A 133 10.57 -3.31 3.61
CA ALA A 133 11.05 -4.45 4.38
C ALA A 133 10.20 -4.72 5.64
N LEU A 134 9.61 -3.68 6.24
CA LEU A 134 8.69 -3.83 7.38
C LEU A 134 7.36 -4.44 6.95
N ASP A 135 6.83 -4.01 5.80
CA ASP A 135 5.55 -4.49 5.31
C ASP A 135 5.60 -5.97 4.91
N ALA A 136 6.68 -6.41 4.26
CA ALA A 136 6.92 -7.81 3.92
C ALA A 136 6.94 -8.72 5.17
N LYS A 137 7.56 -8.27 6.27
CA LYS A 137 7.56 -9.03 7.53
C LYS A 137 6.19 -9.03 8.22
N THR A 138 5.46 -7.93 8.10
CA THR A 138 4.13 -7.79 8.74
C THR A 138 3.09 -8.66 8.03
N SER A 139 3.20 -8.80 6.71
CA SER A 139 2.38 -9.73 5.91
C SER A 139 2.68 -11.19 6.26
N ASP A 140 3.95 -11.59 6.38
CA ASP A 140 4.33 -12.94 6.84
C ASP A 140 3.81 -13.26 8.26
N LYS A 141 3.86 -12.29 9.18
CA LYS A 141 3.38 -12.48 10.57
C LYS A 141 1.86 -12.53 10.66
N ARG A 142 1.13 -11.75 9.85
CA ARG A 142 -0.35 -11.71 9.84
C ARG A 142 -0.97 -12.86 9.04
N LEU A 143 -0.24 -13.48 8.12
CA LEU A 143 -0.63 -14.69 7.40
C LEU A 143 -0.18 -15.99 8.13
N SER A 144 0.08 -15.91 9.44
CA SER A 144 0.28 -17.09 10.29
C SER A 144 -0.82 -18.14 10.04
N PRO A 145 -0.51 -19.45 10.03
CA PRO A 145 -1.33 -20.54 9.46
C PRO A 145 -2.67 -20.82 10.17
N ALA A 146 -3.10 -19.95 11.08
CA ALA A 146 -4.38 -20.05 11.77
C ALA A 146 -5.58 -19.95 10.80
N LEU A 147 -5.42 -19.31 9.63
CA LEU A 147 -6.48 -19.22 8.62
C LEU A 147 -6.44 -20.32 7.54
N VAL A 148 -5.37 -21.13 7.47
CA VAL A 148 -5.23 -22.21 6.46
C VAL A 148 -5.60 -23.59 7.04
N ARG A 149 -5.78 -23.71 8.36
CA ARG A 149 -6.18 -24.97 9.00
C ARG A 149 -7.68 -25.04 9.34
N SER A 150 -8.54 -24.75 8.37
CA SER A 150 -9.86 -25.40 8.34
C SER A 150 -9.63 -26.84 7.88
N VAL A 151 -9.38 -27.72 8.85
CA VAL A 151 -9.36 -29.16 8.61
C VAL A 151 -10.77 -29.56 8.18
N ASN A 152 -10.94 -29.77 6.87
CA ASN A 152 -12.02 -30.58 6.32
C ASN A 152 -11.89 -32.00 6.91
N ASN A 153 -12.49 -32.24 8.07
CA ASN A 153 -12.77 -33.59 8.54
C ASN A 153 -14.13 -34.02 7.99
N ASN A 154 -14.12 -34.46 6.73
CA ASN A 154 -15.11 -35.42 6.25
C ASN A 154 -14.77 -36.79 6.84
N ASN A 155 -15.41 -37.15 7.96
CA ASN A 155 -15.48 -38.54 8.39
C ASN A 155 -16.90 -39.06 8.13
N ASN A 156 -17.11 -39.56 6.90
CA ASN A 156 -18.00 -40.68 6.67
C ASN A 156 -17.29 -41.92 7.20
N HIS A 157 -17.85 -42.66 8.15
CA HIS A 157 -17.64 -44.10 8.29
C HIS A 157 -18.93 -44.76 8.82
N HIS A 158 -19.23 -45.89 8.19
CA HIS A 158 -20.34 -46.83 8.26
C HIS A 158 -21.13 -46.99 9.57
#